data_AF-A0A3M1CU37-F1
#
_entry.id   AF-A0A3M1CU37-F1
#
_cell.length_a   1.000
_cell.length_b   1.000
_cell.length_c   1.000
_cell.angle_alpha   90.00
_cell.angle_beta   90.00
_cell.angle_gamma   90.00
#
_symmetry.space_group_name_H-M   'P 1'
#
loop_
_entity.id
_entity.type
_entity.pdbx_description
1 polymer ?
#
loop_
_entity_poly.entity_id
_entity_poly.type
_entity_poly.pdbx_seq_one_letter_code
_entity_poly.pdbx_strand_id
1 'polypeptide(L)' 'TLDNFIVRLRRYFEPDPANPRHILTVRGRGYRLILEP' A
#
# COMPACT_ATOMS: atom_id res chain seq x y z
N THR A 1 -10.48 -1.34 -10.22
CA THR A 1 -9.08 -1.22 -10.67
C THR A 1 -8.16 -1.73 -9.56
N LEU A 2 -6.89 -2.01 -9.86
CA LEU A 2 -5.90 -2.45 -8.86
C LEU A 2 -5.74 -1.40 -7.75
N ASP A 3 -5.80 -0.11 -8.09
CA ASP A 3 -5.70 1.00 -7.15
C ASP A 3 -6.78 0.95 -6.06
N ASN A 4 -8.03 0.65 -6.44
CA ASN A 4 -9.14 0.52 -5.48
C ASN A 4 -8.92 -0.66 -4.51
N PHE A 5 -8.30 -1.76 -4.99
CA PHE A 5 -7.93 -2.87 -4.13
C PHE A 5 -6.81 -2.47 -3.15
N ILE A 6 -5.78 -1.76 -3.60
CA ILE A 6 -4.70 -1.29 -2.73
C ILE A 6 -5.21 -0.32 -1.66
N VAL A 7 -6.13 0.59 -1.99
CA VAL A 7 -6.75 1.48 -0.99
C VAL A 7 -7.48 0.69 0.08
N ARG A 8 -8.24 -0.35 -0.29
CA ARG A 8 -8.93 -1.21 0.69
C ARG A 8 -7.95 -2.03 1.50
N LEU A 9 -6.93 -2.60 0.86
CA LEU A 9 -5.92 -3.42 1.52
C LEU A 9 -5.14 -2.61 2.57
N ARG A 10 -4.72 -1.38 2.24
CA ARG A 10 -4.05 -0.49 3.19
C ARG A 10 -4.91 -0.19 4.42
N ARG A 11 -6.23 -0.07 4.28
CA ARG A 11 -7.14 0.13 5.43
C ARG A 11 -7.17 -1.04 6.41
N TYR A 12 -6.90 -2.25 5.94
CA TYR A 12 -6.90 -3.44 6.79
C TYR A 12 -5.51 -3.79 7.34
N PHE A 13 -4.46 -3.48 6.57
CA PHE A 13 -3.10 -3.94 6.85
C PHE A 13 -2.18 -2.86 7.44
N GLU A 14 -2.39 -1.59 7.09
CA GLU A 14 -1.54 -0.49 7.56
C GLU A 14 -2.11 0.11 8.85
N PRO A 15 -1.26 0.47 9.83
CA PRO A 15 -1.68 1.23 11.00
C PRO A 15 -2.29 2.60 10.64
N ASP A 16 -1.70 3.27 9.64
CA ASP A 16 -2.22 4.50 9.05
C ASP A 16 -2.26 4.38 7.51
N PRO A 17 -3.45 4.29 6.90
CA PRO A 17 -3.59 4.16 5.44
C PRO A 17 -3.09 5.39 4.66
N ALA A 18 -3.02 6.56 5.29
CA ALA A 18 -2.49 7.78 4.68
C ALA A 18 -0.96 7.78 4.65
N ASN A 19 -0.32 7.09 5.59
CA ASN A 19 1.13 6.93 5.69
C ASN A 19 1.51 5.43 5.66
N PRO A 20 1.33 4.74 4.51
CA PRO A 20 1.55 3.30 4.42
C PRO A 20 3.04 2.96 4.59
N ARG A 21 3.33 1.94 5.40
CA ARG A 21 4.70 1.47 5.68
C ARG A 21 5.07 0.20 4.92
N HIS A 22 4.09 -0.67 4.67
CA HIS A 22 4.31 -1.97 4.05
C HIS A 22 4.01 -1.95 2.56
N ILE A 23 2.92 -1.30 2.13
CA ILE A 23 2.45 -1.29 0.75
C ILE A 23 2.74 0.09 0.16
N LEU A 24 3.86 0.24 -0.53
CA LEU A 24 4.30 1.52 -1.10
C LEU A 24 3.95 1.66 -2.57
N THR A 25 3.51 2.85 -2.98
CA THR A 25 3.28 3.16 -4.39
C THR A 25 4.60 3.56 -5.05
N VAL A 26 4.99 2.86 -6.10
CA VAL A 26 6.14 3.20 -6.96
C VAL A 26 5.61 3.79 -8.26
N ARG A 27 5.71 5.12 -8.42
CA ARG A 27 5.17 5.84 -9.58
C ARG A 27 5.74 5.26 -10.89
N GLY A 28 4.85 4.95 -11.83
CA GLY A 28 5.19 4.35 -13.12
C GLY A 28 5.60 2.87 -13.08
N ARG A 29 5.55 2.20 -11.91
CA ARG A 29 5.88 0.78 -11.76
C ARG A 29 4.84 -0.06 -11.03
N GLY A 30 4.00 0.56 -10.19
CA GLY A 30 2.95 -0.13 -9.43
C GLY A 30 3.18 -0.06 -7.93
N TYR A 31 3.17 -1.19 -7.24
CA TYR A 31 3.25 -1.27 -5.77
C TYR A 31 4.35 -2.21 -5.31
N ARG A 32 4.96 -1.90 -4.16
CA ARG A 32 5.97 -2.72 -3.49
C ARG A 32 5.49 -3.09 -2.10
N LEU A 33 5.67 -4.36 -1.74
CA LEU A 33 5.45 -4.86 -0.39
C LEU A 33 6.77 -4.91 0.37
N ILE A 34 6.78 -4.40 1.61
CA ILE A 34 7.89 -4.47 2.57
C ILE A 34 7.32 -5.09 3.83
N LEU A 35 7.90 -6.20 4.30
CA LEU A 35 7.42 -6.94 5.47
C LEU A 35 8.11 -6.49 6.77
N GLU A 36 9.28 -5.89 6.66
CA GLU A 36 10.09 -5.35 7.76
C GLU A 36 10.42 -3.88 7.45
N PRO A 37 9.52 -2.94 7.80
CA PRO A 37 9.62 -1.53 7.40
C PRO A 37 10.46 -0.66 8.32
#